data_AF-A0A7S0RQ38-F1
#
_entry.id   AF-A0A7S0RQ38-F1
#
_cell.length_a   1.000
_cell.length_b   1.000
_cell.length_c   1.000
_cell.angle_alpha   90.00
_cell.angle_beta   90.00
_cell.angle_gamma   90.00
#
_symmetry.space_group_name_H-M   'P 1'
#
loop_
_entity.id
_entity.type
_entity.pdbx_description
1 polymer ?
#
loop_
_entity_poly.entity_id
_entity_poly.type
_entity_poly.pdbx_seq_one_letter_code
_entity_poly.pdbx_strand_id
1 'polypeptide(L)'
;MAPKSAEIATEDHPFPVFIGYDTHEDIAFEVAKFSMERRSTVPLDVQRISQIDLEKRGVWKRKQDPKQSTQFTYSRFYIPYVQNYKGWAYFCDDDFLWLGDIKELIDQCDDKYAIMCVQHDYKPTETSK
;
A
#
# COMPACT_ATOMS: atom_id res chain seq x y z
N MET A 1 14.44 -22.34 5.64
CA MET A 1 13.92 -21.89 4.33
C MET A 1 14.59 -20.57 3.99
N ALA A 2 14.74 -20.26 2.69
CA ALA A 2 15.18 -18.92 2.30
C ALA A 2 14.14 -17.87 2.75
N PRO A 3 14.55 -16.63 3.08
CA PRO A 3 13.62 -15.54 3.40
C PRO A 3 12.66 -15.30 2.22
N LYS A 4 11.38 -15.04 2.50
CA LYS A 4 10.37 -14.83 1.46
C LYS A 4 10.74 -13.66 0.56
N SER A 5 11.39 -12.62 1.11
CA SER A 5 11.88 -11.48 0.33
C SER A 5 12.85 -11.88 -0.80
N ALA A 6 13.63 -12.95 -0.64
CA ALA A 6 14.54 -13.42 -1.69
C ALA A 6 13.80 -14.06 -2.89
N GLU A 7 12.54 -14.47 -2.69
CA GLU A 7 11.69 -15.04 -3.75
C GLU A 7 10.89 -13.95 -4.46
N ILE A 8 10.33 -13.00 -3.71
CA ILE A 8 9.30 -12.07 -4.22
C ILE A 8 9.76 -10.60 -4.34
N ALA A 9 11.01 -10.29 -4.00
CA ALA A 9 11.60 -8.95 -4.10
C ALA A 9 12.99 -9.04 -4.75
N THR A 10 13.02 -9.18 -6.08
CA THR A 10 14.26 -9.38 -6.86
C THR A 10 14.52 -8.21 -7.80
N GLU A 11 15.73 -8.08 -8.35
CA GLU A 11 16.06 -6.97 -9.27
C GLU A 11 15.18 -7.00 -10.54
N ASP A 12 14.93 -8.20 -11.08
CA ASP A 12 14.08 -8.37 -12.26
C ASP A 12 12.58 -8.23 -11.94
N HIS A 13 12.20 -8.48 -10.67
CA HIS A 13 10.82 -8.38 -10.19
C HIS A 13 10.82 -7.69 -8.81
N PRO A 14 10.92 -6.35 -8.78
CA PRO A 14 10.88 -5.60 -7.54
C PRO A 14 9.55 -5.80 -6.82
N PHE A 15 9.57 -5.72 -5.48
CA PHE A 15 8.38 -5.98 -4.70
C PHE A 15 7.36 -4.83 -4.86
N PRO A 16 6.09 -5.13 -5.21
CA PRO A 16 5.08 -4.10 -5.43
C PRO A 16 4.64 -3.44 -4.12
N VAL A 17 4.75 -2.12 -4.06
CA VAL A 17 4.30 -1.30 -2.94
C VAL A 17 3.34 -0.24 -3.46
N PHE A 18 2.15 -0.17 -2.87
CA PHE A 18 1.15 0.84 -3.16
C PHE A 18 0.96 1.76 -1.96
N ILE A 19 1.28 3.03 -2.13
CA ILE A 19 0.99 4.06 -1.12
C ILE A 19 -0.30 4.76 -1.52
N GLY A 20 -1.17 5.03 -0.55
CA GLY A 20 -2.32 5.93 -0.71
C GLY A 20 -1.92 7.23 -1.41
N TYR A 21 -2.84 7.82 -2.17
CA TYR A 21 -2.58 9.11 -2.79
C TYR A 21 -3.80 10.00 -2.70
N ASP A 22 -3.64 11.10 -1.99
CA ASP A 22 -4.57 12.21 -1.98
C ASP A 22 -3.91 13.43 -2.62
N THR A 23 -4.57 14.02 -3.63
CA THR A 23 -4.05 15.20 -4.34
C THR A 23 -3.86 16.41 -3.42
N HIS A 24 -4.49 16.44 -2.26
CA HIS A 24 -4.33 17.52 -1.28
C HIS A 24 -3.04 17.38 -0.45
N GLU A 25 -2.43 16.18 -0.41
CA GLU A 25 -1.31 15.84 0.47
C GLU A 25 -0.14 15.19 -0.29
N ASP A 26 0.20 15.71 -1.47
CA ASP A 26 1.28 15.18 -2.32
C ASP A 26 2.61 15.00 -1.58
N ILE A 27 2.94 15.93 -0.67
CA ILE A 27 4.16 15.86 0.14
C ILE A 27 4.18 14.66 1.10
N ALA A 28 3.02 14.22 1.61
CA ALA A 28 2.96 13.05 2.49
C ALA A 28 3.39 11.79 1.73
N PHE A 29 2.84 11.58 0.54
CA PHE A 29 3.25 10.51 -0.37
C PHE A 29 4.76 10.55 -0.66
N GLU A 30 5.30 11.72 -1.02
CA GLU A 30 6.73 11.85 -1.35
C GLU A 30 7.63 11.52 -0.14
N VAL A 31 7.24 11.94 1.06
CA VAL A 31 7.95 11.61 2.31
C VAL A 31 7.86 10.11 2.60
N ALA A 32 6.68 9.50 2.46
CA ALA A 32 6.49 8.08 2.68
C ALA A 32 7.32 7.24 1.70
N LYS A 33 7.25 7.56 0.40
CA LYS A 33 8.03 6.92 -0.66
C LYS A 33 9.54 7.06 -0.39
N PHE A 34 10.03 8.28 -0.20
CA PHE A 34 11.45 8.52 0.02
C PHE A 34 11.97 7.82 1.27
N SER A 35 11.22 7.89 2.39
CA SER A 35 11.65 7.29 3.65
C SER A 35 11.72 5.76 3.58
N MET A 36 10.83 5.13 2.81
CA MET A 36 10.82 3.69 2.55
C MET A 36 11.99 3.29 1.65
N GLU A 37 12.10 3.88 0.45
CA GLU A 37 13.13 3.53 -0.53
C GLU A 37 14.54 3.72 0.04
N ARG A 38 14.76 4.78 0.81
CA ARG A 38 16.06 5.07 1.44
C ARG A 38 16.51 3.97 2.41
N ARG A 39 15.59 3.21 2.99
CA ARG A 39 15.87 2.20 4.03
C ARG A 39 15.72 0.77 3.54
N SER A 40 15.15 0.57 2.36
CA SER A 40 14.93 -0.78 1.86
C SER A 40 16.24 -1.43 1.44
N THR A 41 16.42 -2.69 1.87
CA THR A 41 17.55 -3.51 1.41
C THR A 41 17.17 -4.47 0.28
N VAL A 42 15.93 -4.39 -0.21
CA VAL A 42 15.43 -5.18 -1.34
C VAL A 42 14.85 -4.26 -2.43
N PRO A 43 14.83 -4.68 -3.70
CA PRO A 43 14.23 -3.89 -4.77
C PRO A 43 12.71 -3.69 -4.54
N LEU A 44 12.25 -2.44 -4.68
CA LEU A 44 10.84 -2.06 -4.55
C LEU A 44 10.34 -1.38 -5.83
N ASP A 45 9.08 -1.66 -6.20
CA ASP A 45 8.31 -0.87 -7.15
C ASP A 45 7.26 -0.07 -6.37
N VAL A 46 7.62 1.15 -5.96
CA VAL A 46 6.76 2.01 -5.13
C VAL A 46 5.89 2.90 -6.01
N GLN A 47 4.58 2.66 -5.94
CA GLN A 47 3.56 3.29 -6.77
C GLN A 47 2.49 3.95 -5.92
N ARG A 48 1.86 4.99 -6.47
CA ARG A 48 0.64 5.57 -5.89
C ARG A 48 -0.61 4.77 -6.28
N ILE A 49 -1.55 4.60 -5.37
CA ILE A 49 -2.91 4.13 -5.70
C ILE A 49 -3.88 5.30 -5.87
N SER A 50 -3.78 5.95 -7.03
CA SER A 50 -4.53 7.17 -7.37
C SER A 50 -5.93 6.87 -7.94
N GLN A 51 -6.96 7.48 -7.36
CA GLN A 51 -8.33 7.44 -7.91
C GLN A 51 -8.38 8.00 -9.34
N ILE A 52 -7.67 9.10 -9.60
CA ILE A 52 -7.62 9.74 -10.93
C ILE A 52 -7.07 8.77 -11.99
N ASP A 53 -6.06 7.97 -11.63
CA ASP A 53 -5.47 7.00 -12.56
C ASP A 53 -6.43 5.83 -12.82
N LEU A 54 -7.21 5.41 -11.81
CA LEU A 54 -8.27 4.40 -11.97
C LEU A 54 -9.45 4.92 -12.80
N GLU A 55 -9.80 6.21 -12.68
CA GLU A 55 -10.82 6.87 -13.52
C GLU A 55 -10.38 6.94 -14.97
N LYS A 56 -9.13 7.33 -15.25
CA LYS A 56 -8.57 7.36 -16.61
C LYS A 56 -8.55 5.99 -17.27
N ARG A 57 -8.40 4.92 -16.48
CA ARG A 57 -8.48 3.51 -16.95
C ARG A 57 -9.91 3.03 -17.15
N GLY A 58 -10.93 3.82 -16.81
CA GLY A 58 -12.34 3.46 -16.92
C GLY A 58 -12.82 2.40 -15.93
N VAL A 59 -12.03 2.10 -14.90
CA VAL A 59 -12.35 1.05 -13.91
C VAL A 59 -13.00 1.62 -12.67
N TRP A 60 -12.72 2.87 -12.34
CA TRP A 60 -13.40 3.57 -11.25
C TRP A 60 -14.79 4.01 -11.68
N LYS A 61 -15.82 3.43 -11.05
CA LYS A 61 -17.24 3.73 -11.35
C LYS A 61 -18.00 4.29 -10.15
N ARG A 62 -17.31 4.50 -9.03
CA ARG A 62 -17.93 4.92 -7.77
C ARG A 62 -18.14 6.44 -7.79
N LYS A 63 -19.31 6.88 -7.34
CA LYS A 63 -19.51 8.30 -7.00
C LYS A 63 -18.79 8.61 -5.69
N GLN A 64 -18.40 9.88 -5.51
CA GLN A 64 -17.82 10.33 -4.24
C GLN A 64 -18.77 10.01 -3.08
N ASP A 65 -18.24 9.34 -2.06
CA ASP A 65 -18.97 8.97 -0.87
C ASP A 65 -18.75 10.05 0.19
N PRO A 66 -19.79 10.65 0.79
CA PRO A 66 -19.62 11.65 1.83
C PRO A 66 -18.82 11.16 3.05
N LYS A 67 -18.70 9.85 3.24
CA LYS A 67 -17.93 9.23 4.34
C LYS A 67 -16.47 8.92 3.96
N GLN A 68 -16.07 9.20 2.73
CA GLN A 68 -14.70 9.04 2.27
C GLN A 68 -13.85 10.17 2.85
N SER A 69 -12.96 9.84 3.79
CA SER A 69 -12.03 10.80 4.38
C SER A 69 -10.84 11.12 3.48
N THR A 70 -10.42 10.16 2.65
CA THR A 70 -9.26 10.30 1.76
C THR A 70 -9.56 9.73 0.37
N GLN A 71 -8.89 10.21 -0.68
CA GLN A 71 -9.05 9.70 -2.05
C GLN A 71 -8.74 8.20 -2.19
N PHE A 72 -7.91 7.66 -1.30
CA PHE A 72 -7.54 6.24 -1.31
C PHE A 72 -8.39 5.31 -0.44
N THR A 73 -9.41 5.83 0.25
CA THR A 73 -10.33 5.03 1.10
C THR A 73 -10.87 3.80 0.37
N TYR A 74 -11.23 3.94 -0.91
CA TYR A 74 -11.72 2.83 -1.73
C TYR A 74 -10.76 2.42 -2.85
N SER A 75 -9.85 3.29 -3.29
CA SER A 75 -8.88 2.93 -4.34
C SER A 75 -7.94 1.80 -3.91
N ARG A 76 -7.61 1.72 -2.61
CA ARG A 76 -6.80 0.61 -2.06
C ARG A 76 -7.34 -0.79 -2.37
N PHE A 77 -8.66 -0.94 -2.51
CA PHE A 77 -9.27 -2.24 -2.86
C PHE A 77 -9.09 -2.62 -4.34
N TYR A 78 -8.57 -1.73 -5.19
CA TYR A 78 -8.22 -2.01 -6.58
C TYR A 78 -6.80 -2.55 -6.75
N ILE A 79 -5.99 -2.62 -5.68
CA ILE A 79 -4.63 -3.15 -5.75
C ILE A 79 -4.58 -4.54 -6.39
N PRO A 80 -5.44 -5.52 -6.01
CA PRO A 80 -5.46 -6.82 -6.68
C PRO A 80 -5.73 -6.71 -8.19
N TYR A 81 -6.62 -5.81 -8.61
CA TYR A 81 -6.90 -5.57 -10.03
C TYR A 81 -5.68 -4.99 -10.75
N VAL A 82 -5.03 -3.97 -10.17
CA VAL A 82 -3.83 -3.33 -10.74
C VAL A 82 -2.67 -4.32 -10.85
N GLN A 83 -2.55 -5.25 -9.89
CA GLN A 83 -1.57 -6.34 -9.89
C GLN A 83 -1.93 -7.55 -10.75
N ASN A 84 -3.03 -7.51 -11.52
CA ASN A 84 -3.55 -8.65 -12.27
C ASN A 84 -3.78 -9.91 -11.41
N TYR A 85 -4.10 -9.72 -10.13
CA TYR A 85 -4.34 -10.77 -9.14
C TYR A 85 -3.16 -11.75 -8.98
N LYS A 86 -1.92 -11.25 -9.16
CA LYS A 86 -0.70 -12.04 -9.07
C LYS A 86 0.21 -11.52 -7.96
N GLY A 87 0.78 -12.47 -7.21
CA GLY A 87 1.81 -12.20 -6.21
C GLY A 87 1.31 -11.42 -4.99
N TRP A 88 2.26 -11.12 -4.11
CA TRP A 88 2.05 -10.24 -2.97
C TRP A 88 2.27 -8.79 -3.37
N ALA A 89 1.56 -7.89 -2.69
CA ALA A 89 1.78 -6.46 -2.73
C ALA A 89 1.55 -5.88 -1.35
N TYR A 90 2.23 -4.78 -1.03
CA TYR A 90 2.04 -4.05 0.21
C TYR A 90 1.20 -2.79 -0.01
N PHE A 91 0.38 -2.43 0.98
CA PHE A 91 -0.37 -1.18 1.01
C PHE A 91 -0.15 -0.44 2.33
N CYS A 92 0.06 0.88 2.26
CA CYS A 92 -0.10 1.79 3.38
C CYS A 92 -0.77 3.11 2.96
N ASP A 93 -1.25 3.86 3.94
CA ASP A 93 -1.75 5.22 3.75
C ASP A 93 -0.58 6.18 3.42
N ASP A 94 -0.88 7.40 2.98
CA ASP A 94 0.10 8.38 2.49
C ASP A 94 0.91 9.09 3.58
N ASP A 95 0.42 9.11 4.82
CA ASP A 95 1.02 9.79 5.97
C ASP A 95 2.08 8.96 6.72
N PHE A 96 2.66 7.95 6.08
CA PHE A 96 3.67 7.08 6.68
C PHE A 96 5.06 7.72 6.73
N LEU A 97 5.78 7.50 7.84
CA LEU A 97 7.22 7.72 7.94
C LEU A 97 7.92 6.39 8.24
N TRP A 98 8.68 5.88 7.27
CA TRP A 98 9.38 4.60 7.43
C TRP A 98 10.68 4.76 8.20
N LEU A 99 10.81 4.01 9.29
CA LEU A 99 12.00 4.00 10.15
C LEU A 99 12.80 2.68 10.07
N GLY A 100 12.17 1.61 9.60
CA GLY A 100 12.77 0.30 9.43
C GLY A 100 12.76 -0.17 7.98
N ASP A 101 13.34 -1.34 7.74
CA ASP A 101 13.37 -1.96 6.43
C ASP A 101 12.09 -2.77 6.19
N ILE A 102 11.36 -2.46 5.12
CA ILE A 102 10.14 -3.18 4.72
C ILE A 102 10.40 -4.68 4.47
N LYS A 103 11.65 -5.08 4.19
CA LYS A 103 12.05 -6.49 4.07
C LYS A 103 11.57 -7.33 5.25
N GLU A 104 11.61 -6.79 6.46
CA GLU A 104 11.17 -7.49 7.68
C GLU A 104 9.67 -7.85 7.63
N LEU A 105 8.85 -7.06 6.93
CA LEU A 105 7.43 -7.35 6.70
C LEU A 105 7.25 -8.33 5.54
N ILE A 106 8.01 -8.18 4.45
CA ILE A 106 7.96 -9.08 3.29
C ILE A 106 8.31 -10.52 3.71
N ASP A 107 9.27 -10.68 4.61
CA ASP A 107 9.67 -11.99 5.15
C ASP A 107 8.58 -12.67 6.01
N GLN A 108 7.56 -11.93 6.43
CA GLN A 108 6.42 -12.46 7.18
C GLN A 108 5.27 -12.91 6.28
N CYS A 109 5.31 -12.66 4.97
CA CYS A 109 4.26 -13.09 4.04
C CYS A 109 4.03 -14.61 4.13
N ASP A 110 2.77 -15.01 4.34
CA ASP A 110 2.35 -16.39 4.48
C ASP A 110 1.22 -16.69 3.48
N ASP A 111 1.53 -17.54 2.50
CA ASP A 111 0.64 -17.92 1.39
C ASP A 111 -0.63 -18.66 1.86
N LYS A 112 -0.75 -19.00 3.15
CA LYS A 112 -2.00 -19.46 3.76
C LYS A 112 -3.09 -18.37 3.76
N TYR A 113 -2.72 -17.09 3.77
CA TYR A 113 -3.66 -15.97 3.87
C TYR A 113 -3.79 -15.22 2.54
N ALA A 114 -5.01 -14.78 2.21
CA ALA A 114 -5.24 -13.92 1.05
C ALA A 114 -4.77 -12.46 1.28
N ILE A 115 -4.84 -12.00 2.54
CA ILE A 115 -4.42 -10.68 3.00
C ILE A 115 -3.89 -10.83 4.42
N MET A 116 -2.83 -10.10 4.75
CA MET A 116 -2.31 -9.93 6.11
C MET A 116 -2.39 -8.45 6.49
N CYS A 117 -2.68 -8.15 7.75
CA CYS A 117 -2.77 -6.77 8.24
C CYS A 117 -2.19 -6.63 9.64
N VAL A 118 -1.75 -5.42 9.97
CA VAL A 118 -1.41 -5.05 11.35
C VAL A 118 -2.71 -4.86 12.12
N GLN A 119 -2.92 -5.69 13.14
CA GLN A 119 -4.07 -5.56 14.03
C GLN A 119 -3.74 -4.56 15.14
N HIS A 120 -4.53 -3.50 15.23
CA HIS A 120 -4.46 -2.54 16.32
C HIS A 120 -5.52 -2.87 17.37
N ASP A 121 -5.15 -2.89 18.66
CA ASP A 121 -6.12 -2.86 19.77
C ASP A 121 -6.62 -1.42 19.94
N TYR A 122 -7.35 -0.93 18.95
CA TYR A 122 -7.97 0.38 19.00
C TYR A 122 -9.35 0.26 19.66
N LYS A 123 -9.51 0.89 20.83
CA LYS A 123 -10.78 1.03 21.52
C LYS A 123 -11.28 2.47 21.32
N PRO A 124 -12.26 2.71 20.44
CA PRO A 124 -12.77 4.05 20.19
C PRO A 124 -13.29 4.65 21.51
N THR A 125 -12.81 5.84 21.86
CA THR A 125 -13.26 6.58 23.05
C THR A 125 -14.37 7.58 22.72
N GLU A 126 -14.63 7.82 21.44
CA GLU A 126 -15.68 8.75 21.01
C GLU A 126 -17.08 8.16 21.16
N THR A 127 -17.96 8.91 21.81
CA THR A 127 -19.36 8.56 22.06
C THR A 127 -20.33 9.08 21.01
N SER A 128 -19.86 9.80 19.98
CA SER A 128 -20.68 10.30 18.87
C SER A 128 -19.94 10.22 17.54
N LYS A 129 -20.68 9.90 16.47
CA LYS A 129 -20.22 9.93 15.07
C LYS A 129 -20.49 11.27 14.41
#